data_AF-A0AAX2UPG0-F1
#
_entry.id   AF-A0AAX2UPG0-F1
#
_cell.length_a   1.000
_cell.length_b   1.000
_cell.length_c   1.000
_cell.angle_alpha   90.00
_cell.angle_beta   90.00
_cell.angle_gamma   90.00
#
_symmetry.space_group_name_H-M   'P 1'
#
loop_
_entity.id
_entity.type
_entity.pdbx_description
1 polymer ?
#
loop_
_entity_poly.entity_id
_entity_poly.type
_entity_poly.pdbx_seq_one_letter_code
_entity_poly.pdbx_strand_id
1 'polypeptide(L)'
;MRSEAEHMFKTIQANTELKLAIPFEIDGEPVADVHSVEWSVFNEFGQVSETGVATPEAGANSVSVVIPAEVNTAHPGRPYTTYELAYFFVTKSGRLESSLVFQVESADAFAEPNNTLVSPLRALSILREIPNLASFAAATREDQKVALLCAHNAMTSLPLNPKAFPFVREKEPFTSISQLTKEMWEQLDRRVVSDFQAAQVIEANNLLGTTEFKTLREAGVLSYTVGEVKQFLSSNRPLELGLCREAMRRIGRYLDTARRLGRA
;
A
#
# COMPACT_ATOMS: atom_id res chain seq x y z
N MET A 1 -11.01 31.93 -6.28
CA MET A 1 -9.97 30.96 -6.66
C MET A 1 -9.53 30.26 -5.39
N ARG A 2 -10.09 29.08 -5.12
CA ARG A 2 -9.63 28.24 -4.01
C ARG A 2 -8.31 27.63 -4.46
N SER A 3 -7.22 27.99 -3.80
CA SER A 3 -5.97 27.25 -3.89
C SER A 3 -6.29 25.83 -3.41
N GLU A 4 -6.12 24.86 -4.31
CA GLU A 4 -6.02 23.45 -3.97
C GLU A 4 -4.77 23.31 -3.10
N ALA A 5 -4.91 23.63 -1.80
CA ALA A 5 -3.86 23.39 -0.83
C ALA A 5 -3.61 21.89 -0.82
N GLU A 6 -2.39 21.54 -1.22
CA GLU A 6 -1.81 20.21 -1.28
C GLU A 6 -1.76 19.57 0.12
N HIS A 7 -2.91 19.22 0.69
CA HIS A 7 -3.01 18.12 1.65
C HIS A 7 -2.93 16.78 0.92
N MET A 8 -2.03 16.69 -0.05
CA MET A 8 -1.75 15.46 -0.76
C MET A 8 -0.79 14.66 0.11
N PHE A 9 -1.32 13.59 0.72
CA PHE A 9 -0.56 12.56 1.42
C PHE A 9 0.70 12.22 0.60
N LYS A 10 1.90 12.52 1.12
CA LYS A 10 3.15 12.34 0.38
C LYS A 10 3.71 10.95 0.66
N THR A 11 3.93 10.17 -0.39
CA THR A 11 4.59 8.85 -0.30
C THR A 11 5.99 8.95 -0.88
N ILE A 12 6.99 8.45 -0.14
CA ILE A 12 8.40 8.38 -0.55
C ILE A 12 8.90 6.94 -0.50
N GLN A 13 9.98 6.65 -1.23
CA GLN A 13 10.68 5.37 -1.09
C GLN A 13 11.49 5.34 0.21
N ALA A 14 11.59 4.17 0.82
CA ALA A 14 12.47 3.94 1.97
C ALA A 14 13.91 4.37 1.68
N ASN A 15 14.60 4.84 2.71
CA ASN A 15 15.98 5.32 2.66
C ASN A 15 16.18 6.49 1.68
N THR A 16 15.15 7.31 1.47
CA THR A 16 15.23 8.54 0.67
C THR A 16 15.08 9.75 1.59
N GLU A 17 15.91 10.78 1.39
CA GLU A 17 15.77 12.05 2.09
C GLU A 17 14.45 12.75 1.67
N LEU A 18 13.70 13.26 2.65
CA LEU A 18 12.46 13.97 2.40
C LEU A 18 12.61 15.45 2.76
N LYS A 19 12.48 16.30 1.73
CA LYS A 19 12.34 17.75 1.90
C LYS A 19 10.87 18.15 1.88
N LEU A 20 10.43 18.85 2.91
CA LEU A 20 9.09 19.39 3.05
C LEU A 20 9.19 20.92 3.23
N ALA A 21 8.30 21.64 2.54
CA ALA A 21 8.08 23.04 2.80
C ALA A 21 6.88 23.15 3.77
N ILE A 22 7.11 23.76 4.93
CA ILE A 22 6.06 24.04 5.90
C ILE A 22 5.62 25.49 5.67
N PRO A 23 4.44 25.73 5.07
CA PRO A 23 3.90 27.08 4.95
C PRO A 23 3.56 27.64 6.34
N PHE A 24 3.73 28.95 6.54
CA PHE A 24 3.35 29.62 7.79
C PHE A 24 1.85 29.87 7.81
N GLU A 25 1.10 28.79 7.89
CA GLU A 25 -0.35 28.77 7.86
C GLU A 25 -0.85 27.58 8.69
N ILE A 26 -1.96 27.77 9.39
CA ILE A 26 -2.72 26.70 10.05
C ILE A 26 -4.18 26.86 9.62
N ASP A 27 -4.76 25.79 9.07
CA ASP A 27 -6.18 25.74 8.68
C ASP A 27 -6.66 26.88 7.75
N GLY A 28 -5.81 27.38 6.85
CA GLY A 28 -6.15 28.52 5.98
C GLY A 28 -5.71 29.88 6.52
N GLU A 29 -5.31 29.95 7.79
CA GLU A 29 -5.00 31.21 8.48
C GLU A 29 -3.48 31.42 8.59
N PRO A 30 -2.96 32.57 8.13
CA PRO A 30 -1.52 32.83 8.15
C PRO A 30 -1.00 32.99 9.57
N VAL A 31 0.17 32.40 9.83
CA VAL A 31 0.90 32.54 11.09
C VAL A 31 1.96 33.65 10.94
N ALA A 32 1.78 34.74 11.67
CA ALA A 32 2.71 35.87 11.68
C ALA A 32 3.87 35.67 12.69
N ASP A 33 4.96 36.39 12.46
CA ASP A 33 6.11 36.48 13.39
C ASP A 33 6.74 35.12 13.80
N VAL A 34 6.82 34.18 12.87
CA VAL A 34 7.50 32.88 13.09
C VAL A 34 9.01 33.09 13.22
N HIS A 35 9.57 32.71 14.36
CA HIS A 35 11.01 32.79 14.66
C HIS A 35 11.76 31.48 14.40
N SER A 36 11.14 30.37 14.73
CA SER A 36 11.65 29.03 14.47
C SER A 36 10.50 28.05 14.33
N VAL A 37 10.77 26.94 13.69
CA VAL A 37 9.90 25.78 13.62
C VAL A 37 10.61 24.63 14.30
N GLU A 38 10.15 24.25 15.48
CA GLU A 38 10.58 23.03 16.15
C GLU A 38 9.76 21.87 15.63
N TRP A 39 10.38 20.76 15.26
CA TRP A 39 9.67 19.63 14.67
C TRP A 39 10.16 18.30 15.22
N SER A 40 9.28 17.30 15.14
CA SER A 40 9.54 15.93 15.57
C SER A 40 8.82 14.97 14.64
N VAL A 41 9.51 13.91 14.23
CA VAL A 41 8.97 12.84 13.40
C VAL A 41 8.61 11.67 14.29
N PHE A 42 7.36 11.25 14.23
CA PHE A 42 6.84 10.09 14.95
C PHE A 42 6.50 8.97 13.97
N ASN A 43 6.81 7.73 14.33
CA ASN A 43 6.35 6.57 13.59
C ASN A 43 4.89 6.21 13.96
N GLU A 44 4.30 5.26 13.24
CA GLU A 44 2.94 4.76 13.49
C GLU A 44 2.69 4.16 14.89
N PHE A 45 3.74 3.98 15.70
CA PHE A 45 3.67 3.51 17.09
C PHE A 45 3.85 4.66 18.11
N GLY A 46 3.87 5.91 17.65
CA GLY A 46 4.05 7.10 18.50
C GLY A 46 5.49 7.28 19.00
N GLN A 47 6.47 6.58 18.44
CA GLN A 47 7.87 6.73 18.83
C GLN A 47 8.54 7.83 18.02
N VAL A 48 9.24 8.73 18.72
CA VAL A 48 10.06 9.77 18.09
C VAL A 48 11.21 9.10 17.34
N SER A 49 11.29 9.36 16.04
CA SER A 49 12.33 8.87 15.15
C SER A 49 13.38 9.93 14.83
N GLU A 50 13.01 11.22 14.84
CA GLU A 50 13.91 12.35 14.61
C GLU A 50 13.33 13.64 15.20
N THR A 51 14.17 14.61 15.55
CA THR A 51 13.74 15.96 15.93
C THR A 51 14.66 17.01 15.33
N GLY A 52 14.16 18.23 15.17
CA GLY A 52 14.99 19.32 14.70
C GLY A 52 14.37 20.68 14.86
N VAL A 53 15.14 21.69 14.47
CA VAL A 53 14.71 23.09 14.46
C VAL A 53 15.09 23.70 13.13
N ALA A 54 14.14 24.37 12.49
CA ALA A 54 14.36 25.13 11.27
C ALA A 54 14.14 26.62 11.55
N THR A 55 15.04 27.46 11.04
CA THR A 55 14.94 28.92 11.20
C THR A 55 14.55 29.53 9.85
N PRO A 56 13.39 30.23 9.78
CA PRO A 56 12.98 30.94 8.58
C PRO A 56 13.98 32.03 8.17
N GLU A 57 14.12 32.24 6.86
CA GLU A 57 14.75 33.47 6.36
C GLU A 57 13.85 34.69 6.64
N ALA A 58 14.45 35.87 6.73
CA ALA A 58 13.70 37.09 7.00
C ALA A 58 12.67 37.36 5.89
N GLY A 59 11.39 37.50 6.27
CA GLY A 59 10.28 37.73 5.34
C GLY A 59 9.80 36.49 4.59
N ALA A 60 10.29 35.29 4.94
CA ALA A 60 9.78 34.04 4.39
C ALA A 60 8.32 33.79 4.82
N ASN A 61 7.58 33.08 3.98
CA ASN A 61 6.22 32.59 4.24
C ASN A 61 6.18 31.05 4.42
N SER A 62 7.34 30.41 4.42
CA SER A 62 7.50 28.98 4.63
C SER A 62 8.93 28.68 5.10
N VAL A 63 9.15 27.49 5.66
CA VAL A 63 10.49 26.97 5.98
C VAL A 63 10.65 25.57 5.44
N SER A 64 11.86 25.23 4.98
CA SER A 64 12.16 23.85 4.55
C SER A 64 12.65 23.02 5.73
N VAL A 65 12.01 21.87 5.94
CA VAL A 65 12.45 20.82 6.85
C VAL A 65 13.00 19.66 6.03
N VAL A 66 14.13 19.11 6.47
CA VAL A 66 14.79 17.96 5.84
C VAL A 66 14.75 16.79 6.82
N ILE A 67 14.08 15.72 6.44
CA ILE A 67 14.04 14.46 7.19
C ILE A 67 15.08 13.52 6.56
N PRO A 68 16.11 13.11 7.32
CA PRO A 68 17.18 12.24 6.82
C PRO A 68 16.67 10.90 6.28
N ALA A 69 17.38 10.35 5.29
CA ALA A 69 17.06 9.06 4.69
C ALA A 69 16.97 7.91 5.70
N GLU A 70 17.84 7.91 6.71
CA GLU A 70 17.94 6.86 7.74
C GLU A 70 16.74 6.80 8.69
N VAL A 71 15.96 7.89 8.79
CA VAL A 71 14.71 7.95 9.55
C VAL A 71 13.57 7.34 8.74
N ASN A 72 13.63 7.52 7.41
CA ASN A 72 12.59 7.14 6.46
C ASN A 72 12.71 5.66 6.10
N THR A 73 12.53 4.78 7.08
CA THR A 73 12.55 3.32 6.90
C THR A 73 11.15 2.74 6.89
N ALA A 74 10.92 1.70 6.09
CA ALA A 74 9.71 0.91 6.23
C ALA A 74 9.90 -0.14 7.33
N HIS A 75 8.85 -0.36 8.11
CA HIS A 75 8.79 -1.40 9.12
C HIS A 75 8.95 -2.78 8.45
N PRO A 76 9.78 -3.69 9.00
CA PRO A 76 10.00 -5.00 8.42
C PRO A 76 8.70 -5.76 8.16
N GLY A 77 8.57 -6.32 6.94
CA GLY A 77 7.39 -7.07 6.53
C GLY A 77 6.15 -6.23 6.23
N ARG A 78 6.23 -4.89 6.31
CA ARG A 78 5.14 -4.00 5.89
C ARG A 78 5.49 -3.30 4.57
N PRO A 79 4.53 -3.17 3.65
CA PRO A 79 4.75 -2.44 2.40
C PRO A 79 4.83 -0.92 2.63
N TYR A 80 4.14 -0.41 3.65
CA TYR A 80 4.12 1.00 3.98
C TYR A 80 4.34 1.20 5.48
N THR A 81 4.97 2.30 5.83
CA THR A 81 5.03 2.81 7.20
C THR A 81 4.69 4.28 7.17
N THR A 82 3.73 4.65 8.00
CA THR A 82 3.26 6.03 8.07
C THR A 82 3.97 6.74 9.20
N TYR A 83 4.31 8.00 8.94
CA TYR A 83 4.96 8.90 9.86
C TYR A 83 4.17 10.19 10.00
N GLU A 84 4.22 10.76 11.19
CA GLU A 84 3.70 12.09 11.49
C GLU A 84 4.88 13.03 11.71
N LEU A 85 4.92 14.14 10.96
CA LEU A 85 5.77 15.28 11.26
C LEU A 85 4.94 16.28 12.08
N ALA A 86 5.07 16.22 13.40
CA ALA A 86 4.50 17.23 14.28
C ALA A 86 5.47 18.42 14.39
N TYR A 87 4.95 19.63 14.34
CA TYR A 87 5.77 20.83 14.43
C TYR A 87 5.08 21.96 15.19
N PHE A 88 5.91 22.81 15.77
CA PHE A 88 5.50 24.01 16.50
C PHE A 88 6.08 25.25 15.81
N PHE A 89 5.22 26.17 15.41
CA PHE A 89 5.63 27.54 15.12
C PHE A 89 5.92 28.25 16.44
N VAL A 90 7.17 28.67 16.62
CA VAL A 90 7.57 29.50 17.75
C VAL A 90 7.46 30.95 17.31
N THR A 91 6.52 31.68 17.90
CA THR A 91 6.27 33.10 17.64
C THR A 91 6.50 33.92 18.91
N LYS A 92 6.36 35.25 18.82
CA LYS A 92 6.38 36.12 20.01
C LYS A 92 5.22 35.86 20.97
N SER A 93 4.07 35.42 20.46
CA SER A 93 2.84 35.23 21.22
C SER A 93 2.73 33.85 21.85
N GLY A 94 3.53 32.89 21.41
CA GLY A 94 3.58 31.54 21.98
C GLY A 94 3.98 30.48 20.96
N ARG A 95 3.59 29.23 21.26
CA ARG A 95 3.77 28.09 20.37
C ARG A 95 2.43 27.71 19.76
N LEU A 96 2.41 27.51 18.45
CA LEU A 96 1.26 27.00 17.72
C LEU A 96 1.63 25.65 17.12
N GLU A 97 0.80 24.64 17.36
CA GLU A 97 1.04 23.25 16.94
C GLU A 97 0.31 22.94 15.63
N SER A 98 0.95 22.15 14.78
CA SER A 98 0.33 21.53 13.61
C SER A 98 1.13 20.28 13.20
N SER A 99 0.59 19.51 12.26
CA SER A 99 1.16 18.22 11.87
C SER A 99 0.92 17.93 10.41
N LEU A 100 1.85 17.20 9.79
CA LEU A 100 1.71 16.64 8.45
C LEU A 100 1.96 15.13 8.49
N VAL A 101 1.23 14.37 7.68
CA VAL A 101 1.39 12.92 7.59
C VAL A 101 2.03 12.56 6.26
N PHE A 102 2.99 11.63 6.28
CA PHE A 102 3.63 11.08 5.10
C PHE A 102 3.84 9.57 5.23
N GLN A 103 4.00 8.89 4.09
CA GLN A 103 4.22 7.45 4.03
C GLN A 103 5.59 7.12 3.43
N VAL A 104 6.22 6.11 4.01
CA VAL A 104 7.43 5.47 3.49
C VAL A 104 7.04 4.12 2.90
N GLU A 105 7.23 3.98 1.59
CA GLU A 105 7.06 2.72 0.86
C GLU A 105 8.34 1.88 0.98
N SER A 106 8.19 0.64 1.43
CA SER A 106 9.29 -0.33 1.48
C SER A 106 9.80 -0.63 0.07
N ALA A 107 11.12 -0.86 -0.06
CA ALA A 107 11.67 -1.39 -1.31
C ALA A 107 11.02 -2.73 -1.73
N ASP A 108 10.54 -3.49 -0.75
CA ASP A 108 9.85 -4.77 -0.94
C ASP A 108 8.31 -4.64 -0.91
N ALA A 109 7.77 -3.42 -0.89
CA ALA A 109 6.32 -3.18 -0.84
C ALA A 109 5.58 -3.84 -2.00
N PHE A 110 6.24 -3.87 -3.16
CA PHE A 110 5.77 -4.49 -4.39
C PHE A 110 6.81 -5.49 -4.92
N ALA A 111 7.08 -6.56 -4.16
CA ALA A 111 8.04 -7.59 -4.53
C ALA A 111 7.37 -8.92 -4.92
N GLU A 112 7.78 -9.49 -6.06
CA GLU A 112 7.43 -10.85 -6.48
C GLU A 112 8.29 -11.89 -5.73
N PRO A 113 7.72 -13.00 -5.21
CA PRO A 113 6.31 -13.39 -5.15
C PRO A 113 5.59 -12.93 -3.86
N ASN A 114 6.26 -12.15 -3.00
CA ASN A 114 5.88 -11.96 -1.59
C ASN A 114 4.53 -11.25 -1.40
N ASN A 115 4.37 -10.08 -2.03
CA ASN A 115 3.18 -9.23 -1.88
C ASN A 115 2.38 -9.11 -3.18
N THR A 116 2.93 -9.64 -4.27
CA THR A 116 2.35 -9.69 -5.60
C THR A 116 3.01 -10.84 -6.36
N LEU A 117 2.35 -11.43 -7.35
CA LEU A 117 2.93 -12.45 -8.23
C LEU A 117 3.35 -11.87 -9.58
N VAL A 118 3.04 -10.60 -9.84
CA VAL A 118 3.26 -9.94 -11.13
C VAL A 118 3.47 -8.43 -10.97
N SER A 119 4.50 -7.89 -11.62
CA SER A 119 4.70 -6.45 -11.77
C SER A 119 3.65 -5.83 -12.68
N PRO A 120 3.28 -4.54 -12.51
CA PRO A 120 2.26 -3.98 -13.37
C PRO A 120 2.72 -3.83 -14.83
N LEU A 121 4.04 -3.77 -15.13
CA LEU A 121 4.54 -3.87 -16.51
C LEU A 121 4.37 -5.29 -17.08
N ARG A 122 4.67 -6.32 -16.29
CA ARG A 122 4.46 -7.70 -16.68
C ARG A 122 2.98 -8.01 -16.87
N ALA A 123 2.11 -7.46 -16.01
CA ALA A 123 0.66 -7.55 -16.14
C ALA A 123 0.19 -6.99 -17.49
N LEU A 124 0.65 -5.80 -17.90
CA LEU A 124 0.36 -5.22 -19.22
C LEU A 124 0.79 -6.12 -20.39
N SER A 125 1.87 -6.89 -20.23
CA SER A 125 2.28 -7.88 -21.24
C SER A 125 1.31 -9.06 -21.29
N ILE A 126 0.88 -9.55 -20.13
CA ILE A 126 -0.11 -10.64 -19.99
C ILE A 126 -1.48 -10.24 -20.58
N LEU A 127 -1.85 -8.96 -20.54
CA LEU A 127 -3.11 -8.48 -21.14
C LEU A 127 -3.23 -8.81 -22.64
N ARG A 128 -2.11 -8.95 -23.36
CA ARG A 128 -2.15 -9.33 -24.78
C ARG A 128 -2.62 -10.77 -24.99
N GLU A 129 -2.47 -11.61 -23.98
CA GLU A 129 -2.79 -13.04 -24.02
C GLU A 129 -4.17 -13.33 -23.42
N ILE A 130 -4.78 -12.36 -22.72
CA ILE A 130 -6.06 -12.50 -22.02
C ILE A 130 -7.04 -11.41 -22.48
N PRO A 131 -8.14 -11.76 -23.14
CA PRO A 131 -9.11 -10.77 -23.60
C PRO A 131 -9.83 -10.06 -22.42
N ASN A 132 -10.40 -8.88 -22.71
CA ASN A 132 -11.32 -8.14 -21.83
C ASN A 132 -10.74 -7.56 -20.53
N LEU A 133 -9.46 -7.18 -20.52
CA LEU A 133 -8.81 -6.57 -19.35
C LEU A 133 -8.58 -5.06 -19.49
N ALA A 134 -9.57 -4.35 -20.05
CA ALA A 134 -9.48 -2.92 -20.37
C ALA A 134 -9.37 -2.02 -19.13
N SER A 135 -10.02 -2.38 -18.02
CA SER A 135 -10.00 -1.60 -16.78
C SER A 135 -8.59 -1.49 -16.20
N PHE A 136 -7.82 -2.57 -16.25
CA PHE A 136 -6.42 -2.56 -15.78
C PHE A 136 -5.53 -1.67 -16.65
N ALA A 137 -5.69 -1.74 -17.97
CA ALA A 137 -4.90 -0.93 -18.91
C ALA A 137 -5.22 0.57 -18.80
N ALA A 138 -6.46 0.92 -18.49
CA ALA A 138 -6.91 2.31 -18.37
C ALA A 138 -6.58 2.94 -17.00
N ALA A 139 -6.25 2.13 -15.99
CA ALA A 139 -5.98 2.60 -14.63
C ALA A 139 -4.61 3.28 -14.51
N THR A 140 -4.48 4.17 -13.52
CA THR A 140 -3.18 4.82 -13.21
C THR A 140 -2.18 3.79 -12.68
N ARG A 141 -0.88 4.14 -12.70
CA ARG A 141 0.16 3.21 -12.23
C ARG A 141 -0.01 2.82 -10.76
N GLU A 142 -0.44 3.76 -9.93
CA GLU A 142 -0.74 3.52 -8.52
C GLU A 142 -1.97 2.63 -8.35
N ASP A 143 -3.04 2.85 -9.13
CA ASP A 143 -4.22 1.97 -9.11
C ASP A 143 -3.90 0.55 -9.53
N GLN A 144 -3.05 0.38 -10.54
CA GLN A 144 -2.58 -0.93 -10.98
C GLN A 144 -1.85 -1.66 -9.85
N LYS A 145 -0.96 -0.97 -9.11
CA LYS A 145 -0.27 -1.56 -7.95
C LYS A 145 -1.27 -1.97 -6.87
N VAL A 146 -2.13 -1.05 -6.43
CA VAL A 146 -3.11 -1.29 -5.36
C VAL A 146 -4.02 -2.46 -5.73
N ALA A 147 -4.55 -2.49 -6.96
CA ALA A 147 -5.41 -3.57 -7.41
C ALA A 147 -4.68 -4.93 -7.44
N LEU A 148 -3.40 -4.96 -7.81
CA LEU A 148 -2.59 -6.19 -7.75
C LEU A 148 -2.34 -6.64 -6.32
N LEU A 149 -2.06 -5.73 -5.38
CA LEU A 149 -1.91 -6.06 -3.95
C LEU A 149 -3.22 -6.62 -3.37
N CYS A 150 -4.37 -5.98 -3.66
CA CYS A 150 -5.68 -6.47 -3.24
C CYS A 150 -5.98 -7.86 -3.81
N ALA A 151 -5.70 -8.06 -5.11
CA ALA A 151 -5.86 -9.36 -5.76
C ALA A 151 -4.96 -10.43 -5.12
N HIS A 152 -3.70 -10.10 -4.82
CA HIS A 152 -2.79 -11.01 -4.13
C HIS A 152 -3.34 -11.42 -2.76
N ASN A 153 -3.79 -10.45 -1.95
CA ASN A 153 -4.38 -10.73 -0.64
C ASN A 153 -5.62 -11.63 -0.76
N ALA A 154 -6.49 -11.40 -1.74
CA ALA A 154 -7.63 -12.28 -2.00
C ALA A 154 -7.17 -13.71 -2.35
N MET A 155 -6.13 -13.87 -3.16
CA MET A 155 -5.59 -15.17 -3.53
C MET A 155 -4.92 -15.91 -2.36
N THR A 156 -4.26 -15.20 -1.43
CA THR A 156 -3.64 -15.82 -0.24
C THR A 156 -4.65 -16.47 0.71
N SER A 157 -5.91 -16.01 0.68
CA SER A 157 -7.00 -16.61 1.46
C SER A 157 -7.45 -17.99 0.94
N LEU A 158 -7.04 -18.37 -0.27
CA LEU A 158 -7.48 -19.61 -0.90
C LEU A 158 -6.59 -20.79 -0.50
N PRO A 159 -7.17 -21.88 0.02
CA PRO A 159 -6.39 -23.07 0.35
C PRO A 159 -5.92 -23.75 -0.93
N LEU A 160 -4.62 -24.01 -1.00
CA LEU A 160 -3.98 -24.74 -2.08
C LEU A 160 -4.01 -26.24 -1.81
N ASN A 161 -4.17 -27.03 -2.88
CA ASN A 161 -4.07 -28.48 -2.84
C ASN A 161 -2.59 -28.88 -2.90
N PRO A 162 -1.98 -29.42 -1.83
CA PRO A 162 -0.55 -29.75 -1.82
C PRO A 162 -0.18 -30.80 -2.86
N LYS A 163 -1.13 -31.64 -3.31
CA LYS A 163 -0.89 -32.64 -4.37
C LYS A 163 -0.65 -32.00 -5.73
N ALA A 164 -1.10 -30.77 -5.94
CA ALA A 164 -0.88 -30.04 -7.17
C ALA A 164 0.54 -29.46 -7.28
N PHE A 165 1.34 -29.53 -6.21
CA PHE A 165 2.70 -29.00 -6.10
C PHE A 165 3.70 -30.08 -5.65
N PRO A 166 4.01 -31.08 -6.50
CA PRO A 166 4.79 -32.24 -6.10
C PRO A 166 6.26 -31.92 -5.76
N PHE A 167 6.80 -30.79 -6.24
CA PHE A 167 8.21 -30.39 -6.11
C PHE A 167 8.53 -29.61 -4.83
N VAL A 168 7.52 -29.06 -4.14
CA VAL A 168 7.70 -28.34 -2.86
C VAL A 168 7.69 -29.33 -1.67
N ARG A 169 8.15 -30.56 -1.91
CA ARG A 169 8.18 -31.64 -0.93
C ARG A 169 9.60 -31.84 -0.46
N GLU A 170 9.99 -31.20 0.65
CA GLU A 170 10.89 -31.89 1.57
C GLU A 170 10.53 -31.84 3.05
N LYS A 171 9.74 -30.88 3.60
CA LYS A 171 9.33 -30.98 5.03
C LYS A 171 7.92 -30.47 5.40
N GLU A 172 7.32 -29.53 4.68
CA GLU A 172 5.98 -29.01 4.99
C GLU A 172 5.11 -28.80 3.74
N PRO A 173 3.82 -29.19 3.76
CA PRO A 173 2.94 -28.97 2.62
C PRO A 173 2.64 -27.47 2.44
N PHE A 174 2.91 -26.98 1.24
CA PHE A 174 2.52 -25.65 0.78
C PHE A 174 0.99 -25.58 0.64
N THR A 175 0.34 -24.76 1.49
CA THR A 175 -1.14 -24.69 1.61
C THR A 175 -1.71 -23.30 1.33
N SER A 176 -0.87 -22.27 1.25
CA SER A 176 -1.27 -20.91 0.85
C SER A 176 -0.15 -20.21 0.10
N ILE A 177 -0.51 -19.35 -0.84
CA ILE A 177 0.41 -18.47 -1.59
C ILE A 177 1.30 -17.64 -0.65
N SER A 178 0.81 -17.26 0.54
CA SER A 178 1.59 -16.49 1.52
C SER A 178 2.84 -17.22 2.03
N GLN A 179 2.94 -18.53 1.80
CA GLN A 179 4.09 -19.35 2.17
C GLN A 179 5.15 -19.42 1.06
N LEU A 180 4.93 -18.80 -0.11
CA LEU A 180 5.90 -18.80 -1.21
C LEU A 180 7.11 -17.94 -0.85
N THR A 181 8.27 -18.57 -0.75
CA THR A 181 9.54 -17.85 -0.85
C THR A 181 9.90 -17.62 -2.33
N LYS A 182 10.86 -16.74 -2.56
CA LYS A 182 11.41 -16.51 -3.90
C LYS A 182 12.00 -17.79 -4.49
N GLU A 183 12.71 -18.58 -3.68
CA GLU A 183 13.30 -19.85 -4.09
C GLU A 183 12.22 -20.86 -4.49
N MET A 184 11.13 -20.94 -3.72
CA MET A 184 9.99 -21.79 -4.05
C MET A 184 9.32 -21.36 -5.35
N TRP A 185 9.14 -20.06 -5.57
CA TRP A 185 8.53 -19.51 -6.78
C TRP A 185 9.34 -19.80 -8.03
N GLU A 186 10.67 -19.68 -7.96
CA GLU A 186 11.57 -19.99 -9.08
C GLU A 186 11.58 -21.49 -9.43
N GLN A 187 11.23 -22.36 -8.49
CA GLN A 187 11.12 -23.81 -8.69
C GLN A 187 9.75 -24.25 -9.24
N LEU A 188 8.74 -23.38 -9.25
CA LEU A 188 7.43 -23.73 -9.78
C LEU A 188 7.49 -23.94 -11.30
N ASP A 189 6.68 -24.89 -11.79
CA ASP A 189 6.48 -25.04 -13.23
C ASP A 189 6.00 -23.72 -13.83
N ARG A 190 6.57 -23.32 -14.97
CA ARG A 190 6.20 -22.11 -15.72
C ARG A 190 4.70 -22.01 -15.96
N ARG A 191 4.01 -23.14 -16.16
CA ARG A 191 2.56 -23.17 -16.33
C ARG A 191 1.81 -22.77 -15.05
N VAL A 192 2.31 -23.20 -13.89
CA VAL A 192 1.76 -22.81 -12.58
C VAL A 192 1.95 -21.31 -12.39
N VAL A 193 3.17 -20.82 -12.54
CA VAL A 193 3.50 -19.38 -12.45
C VAL A 193 2.59 -18.56 -13.36
N SER A 194 2.48 -18.96 -14.63
CA SER A 194 1.65 -18.27 -15.62
C SER A 194 0.17 -18.22 -15.23
N ASP A 195 -0.39 -19.31 -14.68
CA ASP A 195 -1.80 -19.34 -14.30
C ASP A 195 -2.10 -18.50 -13.06
N PHE A 196 -1.18 -18.48 -12.08
CA PHE A 196 -1.30 -17.63 -10.89
C PHE A 196 -1.12 -16.15 -11.24
N GLN A 197 -0.16 -15.80 -12.08
CA GLN A 197 0.01 -14.44 -12.60
C GLN A 197 -1.24 -14.00 -13.37
N ALA A 198 -1.75 -14.83 -14.29
CA ALA A 198 -2.97 -14.54 -15.02
C ALA A 198 -4.17 -14.33 -14.09
N ALA A 199 -4.34 -15.17 -13.08
CA ALA A 199 -5.43 -15.04 -12.11
C ALA A 199 -5.36 -13.73 -11.32
N GLN A 200 -4.17 -13.32 -10.87
CA GLN A 200 -4.01 -12.05 -10.16
C GLN A 200 -4.35 -10.85 -11.05
N VAL A 201 -3.91 -10.85 -12.32
CA VAL A 201 -4.21 -9.77 -13.26
C VAL A 201 -5.71 -9.71 -13.58
N ILE A 202 -6.36 -10.85 -13.80
CA ILE A 202 -7.81 -10.93 -14.05
C ILE A 202 -8.58 -10.39 -12.84
N GLU A 203 -8.18 -10.79 -11.63
CA GLU A 203 -8.81 -10.30 -10.40
C GLU A 203 -8.62 -8.79 -10.22
N ALA A 204 -7.39 -8.29 -10.42
CA ALA A 204 -7.10 -6.87 -10.34
C ALA A 204 -7.91 -6.05 -11.35
N ASN A 205 -8.07 -6.56 -12.58
CA ASN A 205 -8.92 -5.92 -13.59
C ASN A 205 -10.40 -5.89 -13.16
N ASN A 206 -10.90 -6.99 -12.59
CA ASN A 206 -12.26 -7.06 -12.08
C ASN A 206 -12.48 -6.03 -10.96
N LEU A 207 -11.57 -5.96 -9.98
CA LEU A 207 -11.60 -4.97 -8.90
C LEU A 207 -11.67 -3.54 -9.46
N LEU A 208 -10.78 -3.19 -10.38
CA LEU A 208 -10.77 -1.86 -11.02
C LEU A 208 -12.04 -1.56 -11.83
N GLY A 209 -12.71 -2.60 -12.34
CA GLY A 209 -13.98 -2.47 -13.05
C GLY A 209 -15.19 -2.29 -12.13
N THR A 210 -15.04 -2.50 -10.81
CA THR A 210 -16.14 -2.32 -9.85
C THR A 210 -16.24 -0.88 -9.37
N THR A 211 -17.48 -0.39 -9.20
CA THR A 211 -17.74 0.90 -8.54
C THR A 211 -17.20 0.95 -7.12
N GLU A 212 -17.10 -0.21 -6.47
CA GLU A 212 -16.70 -0.37 -5.08
C GLU A 212 -15.24 -0.02 -4.86
N PHE A 213 -14.35 -0.43 -5.77
CA PHE A 213 -12.94 -0.06 -5.73
C PHE A 213 -12.75 1.45 -5.89
N LYS A 214 -13.54 2.07 -6.78
CA LYS A 214 -13.56 3.53 -6.94
C LYS A 214 -14.03 4.23 -5.66
N THR A 215 -15.10 3.74 -5.03
CA THR A 215 -15.60 4.30 -3.76
C THR A 215 -14.63 4.11 -2.60
N LEU A 216 -13.93 2.97 -2.51
CA LEU A 216 -12.92 2.70 -1.48
C LEU A 216 -11.70 3.63 -1.63
N ARG A 217 -11.35 3.98 -2.87
CA ARG A 217 -10.32 4.97 -3.17
C ARG A 217 -10.76 6.38 -2.81
N GLU A 218 -11.96 6.78 -3.23
CA GLU A 218 -12.55 8.09 -2.92
C GLU A 218 -12.72 8.29 -1.41
N ALA A 219 -12.99 7.22 -0.66
CA ALA A 219 -13.05 7.21 0.80
C ALA A 219 -11.68 7.15 1.49
N GLY A 220 -10.57 7.14 0.74
CA GLY A 220 -9.21 7.04 1.28
C GLY A 220 -8.85 5.66 1.86
N VAL A 221 -9.77 4.70 1.92
CA VAL A 221 -9.60 3.40 2.60
C VAL A 221 -8.45 2.57 2.03
N LEU A 222 -8.17 2.68 0.73
CA LEU A 222 -7.04 1.98 0.09
C LEU A 222 -5.68 2.65 0.38
N SER A 223 -5.67 3.89 0.89
CA SER A 223 -4.47 4.65 1.29
C SER A 223 -4.34 4.78 2.81
N TYR A 224 -5.36 4.36 3.57
CA TYR A 224 -5.44 4.54 5.02
C TYR A 224 -5.29 3.20 5.74
N THR A 225 -4.12 2.98 6.32
CA THR A 225 -4.00 2.13 7.51
C THR A 225 -2.97 2.76 8.44
N VAL A 226 -3.45 3.55 9.40
CA VAL A 226 -2.76 3.92 10.66
C VAL A 226 -3.81 4.03 11.75
N GLY A 227 -3.49 3.55 12.95
CA GLY A 227 -4.36 3.50 14.13
C GLY A 227 -4.96 4.87 14.51
N GLU A 228 -6.05 4.96 15.29
CA GLU A 228 -6.42 4.16 16.44
C GLU A 228 -7.91 3.82 16.47
N VAL A 229 -8.41 3.02 15.54
CA VAL A 229 -9.55 2.14 15.88
C VAL A 229 -9.38 0.85 15.09
N LYS A 230 -9.40 -0.28 15.79
CA LYS A 230 -9.90 -1.53 15.20
C LYS A 230 -11.39 -1.32 14.88
N GLN A 231 -11.71 -0.49 13.91
CA GLN A 231 -13.03 -0.48 13.30
C GLN A 231 -13.00 -1.52 12.19
N PHE A 232 -13.04 -2.78 12.65
CA PHE A 232 -13.93 -3.74 12.00
C PHE A 232 -15.34 -3.16 12.10
N LEU A 233 -15.77 -2.39 11.11
CA LEU A 233 -17.17 -2.01 10.92
C LEU A 233 -17.40 -1.94 9.40
N SER A 234 -18.16 -2.84 8.76
CA SER A 234 -19.07 -3.83 9.30
C SER A 234 -19.00 -5.13 8.51
N SER A 235 -19.19 -6.20 9.26
CA SER A 235 -19.62 -7.53 8.87
C SER A 235 -20.99 -7.51 8.17
N ASN A 236 -21.14 -6.76 7.08
CA ASN A 236 -22.36 -6.73 6.27
C ASN A 236 -22.13 -6.47 4.76
N ARG A 237 -20.93 -6.74 4.25
CA ARG A 237 -20.90 -7.48 2.99
C ARG A 237 -20.87 -8.96 3.35
N PRO A 238 -21.67 -9.81 2.69
CA PRO A 238 -21.35 -11.23 2.69
C PRO A 238 -19.87 -11.34 2.37
N LEU A 239 -19.13 -12.18 3.10
CA LEU A 239 -17.87 -12.69 2.58
C LEU A 239 -18.21 -13.37 1.25
N GLU A 240 -18.20 -12.65 0.14
CA GLU A 240 -17.94 -13.25 -1.16
C GLU A 240 -16.43 -13.53 -1.18
N LEU A 241 -16.03 -14.49 -0.34
CA LEU A 241 -14.71 -15.12 -0.32
C LEU A 241 -14.54 -15.86 -1.65
N GLY A 242 -14.16 -15.12 -2.67
CA GLY A 242 -13.88 -15.68 -3.96
C GLY A 242 -13.24 -14.65 -4.86
N LEU A 243 -12.19 -15.06 -5.57
CA LEU A 243 -11.80 -14.38 -6.78
C LEU A 243 -12.98 -14.40 -7.76
N CYS A 244 -12.98 -13.48 -8.71
CA CYS A 244 -13.92 -13.50 -9.82
C CYS A 244 -13.86 -14.86 -10.55
N ARG A 245 -14.96 -15.23 -11.20
CA ARG A 245 -15.11 -16.57 -11.81
C ARG A 245 -14.00 -16.88 -12.82
N GLU A 246 -13.54 -15.87 -13.55
CA GLU A 246 -12.47 -16.04 -14.54
C GLU A 246 -11.10 -16.30 -13.90
N ALA A 247 -10.77 -15.58 -12.82
CA ALA A 247 -9.55 -15.82 -12.04
C ALA A 247 -9.61 -17.20 -11.35
N MET A 248 -10.74 -17.56 -10.73
CA MET A 248 -11.00 -18.89 -10.17
C MET A 248 -10.83 -20.00 -11.21
N ARG A 249 -11.26 -19.80 -12.46
CA ARG A 249 -11.12 -20.80 -13.53
C ARG A 249 -9.66 -21.07 -13.88
N ARG A 250 -8.77 -20.08 -13.77
CA ARG A 250 -7.33 -20.24 -14.05
C ARG A 250 -6.65 -21.10 -13.01
N ILE A 251 -6.89 -20.81 -11.72
CA ILE A 251 -6.18 -21.48 -10.63
C ILE A 251 -6.94 -22.63 -9.98
N GLY A 252 -8.20 -22.88 -10.36
CA GLY A 252 -9.09 -23.83 -9.68
C GLY A 252 -8.55 -25.24 -9.52
N ARG A 253 -7.70 -25.71 -10.45
CA ARG A 253 -7.04 -27.02 -10.38
C ARG A 253 -5.96 -27.12 -9.28
N TYR A 254 -5.48 -25.99 -8.79
CA TYR A 254 -4.48 -25.86 -7.74
C TYR A 254 -5.08 -25.68 -6.35
N LEU A 255 -6.40 -25.46 -6.27
CA LEU A 255 -7.09 -25.18 -5.01
C LEU A 255 -7.58 -26.48 -4.37
N ASP A 256 -7.62 -26.51 -3.05
CA ASP A 256 -8.29 -27.56 -2.30
C ASP A 256 -9.80 -27.29 -2.27
N THR A 257 -10.50 -27.83 -3.27
CA THR A 257 -11.95 -27.70 -3.42
C THR A 257 -12.73 -28.59 -2.43
N ALA A 258 -12.10 -29.56 -1.78
CA ALA A 258 -12.75 -30.45 -0.82
C ALA A 258 -13.09 -29.72 0.50
N ARG A 259 -12.31 -28.69 0.86
CA ARG A 259 -12.56 -27.84 2.04
C ARG A 259 -13.66 -26.79 1.84
N ARG A 260 -14.19 -26.61 0.62
CA ARG A 260 -15.17 -25.55 0.29
C ARG A 260 -16.64 -25.87 0.58
N LEU A 261 -16.97 -27.01 1.20
CA LEU A 261 -18.36 -27.40 1.50
C LEU A 261 -18.69 -27.46 3.00
N GLY A 262 -17.89 -26.83 3.86
CA GLY A 262 -18.29 -26.53 5.23
C GLY A 262 -19.06 -25.21 5.28
N ARG A 263 -20.38 -25.26 5.08
CA ARG A 263 -21.27 -24.17 5.51
C ARG A 263 -21.09 -23.99 7.03
N ALA A 264 -20.61 -22.82 7.44
CA ALA A 264 -20.85 -22.25 8.77
C ALA A 264 -22.03 -21.28 8.66
#